data_AF-A0A6N7PR32-F1
#
_entry.id   AF-A0A6N7PR32-F1
#
_cell.length_a   1.000
_cell.length_b   1.000
_cell.length_c   1.000
_cell.angle_alpha   90.00
_cell.angle_beta   90.00
_cell.angle_gamma   90.00
#
_symmetry.space_group_name_H-M   'P 1'
#
loop_
_entity.id
_entity.type
_entity.pdbx_description
1 polymer ?
#
loop_
_entity_poly.entity_id
_entity_poly.type
_entity_poly.pdbx_seq_one_letter_code
_entity_poly.pdbx_strand_id
1 'polypeptide(L)'
;MEEALKRVVEWISRQDLEQGRVHEIGLPDSLVGLSHNGKIYAAHLPDGRRCLLLKKHVGWKGNFEGLFFCTRPLLREEFMSRDNGERPFICIQGYGLFEELYIRSSRDQSVFEVYFDLN
;
A
#
# COMPACT_ATOMS: atom_id res chain seq x y z
N MET A 1 -0.63 7.66 -14.79
CA MET A 1 -0.53 6.96 -13.48
C MET A 1 0.80 7.25 -12.79
N GLU A 2 1.94 7.10 -13.47
CA GLU A 2 3.28 7.30 -12.89
C GLU A 2 3.51 8.72 -12.33
N GLU A 3 3.05 9.75 -13.05
CA GLU A 3 3.16 11.15 -12.59
C GLU A 3 2.31 11.41 -11.33
N ALA A 4 1.12 10.82 -11.25
CA ALA A 4 0.25 10.96 -10.10
C ALA A 4 0.85 10.29 -8.85
N LEU A 5 1.49 9.12 -9.03
CA LEU A 5 2.19 8.43 -7.95
C LEU A 5 3.39 9.25 -7.45
N LYS A 6 4.19 9.85 -8.35
CA LYS A 6 5.29 10.74 -7.95
C LYS A 6 4.80 11.91 -7.10
N ARG A 7 3.70 12.56 -7.51
CA ARG A 7 3.08 13.65 -6.74
C ARG A 7 2.58 13.19 -5.36
N VAL A 8 2.01 12.00 -5.26
CA VAL A 8 1.61 11.41 -3.98
C VAL A 8 2.83 11.15 -3.09
N VAL A 9 3.91 10.59 -3.65
CA VAL A 9 5.16 10.29 -2.92
C VAL A 9 5.86 11.57 -2.45
N GLU A 10 5.89 12.60 -3.28
CA GLU A 10 6.43 13.89 -2.90
C GLU A 10 5.60 14.54 -1.79
N TRP A 11 4.27 14.53 -1.92
CA TRP A 11 3.37 15.12 -0.93
C TRP A 11 3.42 14.38 0.42
N ILE A 12 3.39 13.04 0.42
CA ILE A 12 3.48 12.26 1.65
C ILE A 12 4.85 12.45 2.30
N SER A 13 5.90 12.71 1.50
CA SER A 13 7.24 12.86 2.03
C SER A 13 7.42 14.10 2.90
N ARG A 14 6.53 15.09 2.73
CA ARG A 14 6.45 16.31 3.52
C ARG A 14 5.57 16.15 4.78
N GLN A 15 4.89 15.02 4.94
CA GLN A 15 4.13 14.72 6.14
C GLN A 15 5.06 14.13 7.21
N ASP A 16 4.89 14.59 8.45
CA ASP A 16 5.59 14.02 9.60
C ASP A 16 4.86 12.76 10.08
N LEU A 17 5.26 11.61 9.51
CA LEU A 17 4.69 10.32 9.85
C LEU A 17 5.51 9.67 10.96
N GLU A 18 4.85 9.48 12.10
CA GLU A 18 5.40 8.67 13.18
C GLU A 18 5.67 7.25 12.69
N GLN A 19 6.85 6.73 13.03
CA GLN A 19 7.29 5.39 12.70
C GLN A 19 6.49 4.32 13.46
N GLY A 20 6.38 3.11 12.90
CA GLY A 20 5.81 1.97 13.63
C GLY A 20 4.29 1.85 13.61
N ARG A 21 3.57 2.71 12.87
CA ARG A 21 2.13 2.61 12.68
C ARG A 21 1.68 3.01 11.28
N VAL A 22 0.50 2.54 10.90
CA VAL A 22 -0.21 3.01 9.70
C VAL A 22 -1.02 4.26 10.03
N HIS A 23 -0.88 5.26 9.19
CA HIS A 23 -1.64 6.50 9.23
C HIS A 23 -2.64 6.53 8.08
N GLU A 24 -3.89 6.87 8.37
CA GLU A 24 -4.88 7.19 7.35
C GLU A 24 -4.90 8.71 7.14
N ILE A 25 -4.65 9.15 5.92
CA ILE A 25 -4.44 10.57 5.61
C ILE A 25 -5.29 10.96 4.41
N GLY A 26 -5.98 12.10 4.50
CA GLY A 26 -6.71 12.68 3.38
C GLY A 26 -5.75 13.17 2.29
N LEU A 27 -6.01 12.77 1.04
CA LEU A 27 -5.30 13.28 -0.13
C LEU A 27 -5.71 14.74 -0.38
N PRO A 28 -4.79 15.58 -0.92
CA PRO A 28 -5.16 16.91 -1.38
C PRO A 28 -6.14 16.82 -2.55
N ASP A 29 -6.96 17.86 -2.75
CA ASP A 29 -8.02 17.90 -3.78
C ASP A 29 -7.55 17.44 -5.17
N SER A 30 -6.35 17.86 -5.57
CA SER A 30 -5.78 17.49 -6.87
C SER A 30 -5.41 16.01 -7.03
N LEU A 31 -5.44 15.23 -5.96
CA LEU A 31 -5.10 13.80 -5.90
C LEU A 31 -6.27 12.95 -5.34
N VAL A 32 -7.37 13.55 -4.89
CA VAL A 32 -8.49 12.86 -4.22
C VAL A 32 -9.08 11.73 -5.08
N GLY A 33 -9.09 11.90 -6.41
CA GLY A 33 -9.59 10.90 -7.36
C GLY A 33 -8.68 9.68 -7.54
N LEU A 34 -7.51 9.62 -6.88
CA LEU A 34 -6.62 8.46 -6.96
C LEU A 34 -7.02 7.30 -6.04
N SER A 35 -7.91 7.56 -5.07
CA SER A 35 -8.44 6.54 -4.18
C SER A 35 -9.95 6.66 -4.02
N HIS A 36 -10.57 5.55 -3.61
CA HIS A 36 -12.02 5.40 -3.50
C HIS A 36 -12.67 6.44 -2.58
N ASN A 37 -12.01 6.79 -1.48
CA ASN A 37 -12.52 7.70 -0.46
C ASN A 37 -11.66 8.95 -0.30
N GLY A 38 -10.76 9.23 -1.25
CA GLY A 38 -9.84 10.35 -1.16
C GLY A 38 -8.80 10.22 -0.06
N LYS A 39 -8.56 9.01 0.47
CA LYS A 39 -7.54 8.76 1.50
C LYS A 39 -6.41 7.88 1.00
N ILE A 40 -5.27 7.98 1.67
CA ILE A 40 -4.14 7.08 1.53
C ILE A 40 -3.78 6.51 2.90
N TYR A 41 -3.35 5.25 2.92
CA TYR A 41 -2.77 4.63 4.10
C TYR A 41 -1.26 4.66 3.96
N ALA A 42 -0.55 5.20 4.94
CA ALA A 42 0.90 5.37 4.89
C ALA A 42 1.57 4.84 6.15
N ALA A 43 2.66 4.11 5.98
CA ALA A 43 3.50 3.60 7.06
C ALA A 43 4.93 4.09 6.89
N HIS A 44 5.55 4.50 7.98
CA HIS A 44 7.00 4.75 8.05
C HIS A 44 7.64 3.58 8.82
N LEU A 45 8.45 2.79 8.13
CA LEU A 45 9.06 1.56 8.65
C LEU A 45 10.34 1.84 9.45
N PRO A 46 10.80 0.91 10.32
CA PRO A 46 12.02 1.05 11.15
C PRO A 46 13.28 1.34 10.34
N ASP A 47 13.36 0.78 9.14
CA ASP A 47 14.51 0.95 8.24
C ASP A 47 14.49 2.27 7.46
N GLY A 48 13.45 3.10 7.61
CA GLY A 48 13.26 4.39 6.92
C GLY A 48 12.47 4.32 5.61
N ARG A 49 12.00 3.13 5.19
CA ARG A 49 11.06 3.02 4.05
C ARG A 49 9.73 3.64 4.40
N ARG A 50 9.10 4.25 3.40
CA ARG A 50 7.70 4.68 3.48
C ARG A 50 6.89 3.82 2.54
N CYS A 51 5.88 3.16 3.06
CA CYS A 51 4.98 2.30 2.30
C CYS A 51 3.59 2.92 2.28
N LEU A 52 2.94 2.88 1.13
CA LEU A 52 1.70 3.59 0.83
C LEU A 52 0.71 2.62 0.20
N LEU A 53 -0.55 2.72 0.59
CA LEU A 53 -1.66 1.97 0.01
C LEU A 53 -2.78 2.93 -0.40
N LEU A 54 -3.06 2.94 -1.69
CA LEU A 54 -4.19 3.63 -2.31
C LEU A 54 -5.26 2.59 -2.67
N LYS A 55 -6.36 2.56 -1.92
CA LYS A 55 -7.52 1.72 -2.27
C LYS A 55 -8.28 2.36 -3.41
N LYS A 56 -8.35 1.73 -4.59
CA LYS A 56 -9.05 2.24 -5.77
C LYS A 56 -10.52 1.81 -5.79
N HIS A 57 -10.77 0.57 -5.39
CA HIS A 57 -12.10 -0.01 -5.31
C HIS A 57 -12.25 -0.69 -3.95
N VAL A 58 -13.39 -0.48 -3.30
CA VAL A 58 -13.75 -1.15 -2.05
C VAL A 58 -15.09 -1.85 -2.27
N GLY A 59 -15.09 -3.16 -2.11
CA GLY A 59 -16.25 -4.04 -2.26
C GLY A 59 -16.87 -4.41 -0.92
N TRP A 60 -17.62 -5.50 -0.92
CA TRP A 60 -18.28 -6.03 0.27
C TRP A 60 -17.29 -6.41 1.37
N LYS A 61 -17.71 -6.29 2.64
CA LYS A 61 -16.89 -6.56 3.85
C LYS A 61 -15.56 -5.77 3.95
N GLY A 62 -15.34 -4.76 3.13
CA GLY A 62 -14.08 -4.02 3.12
C GLY A 62 -12.98 -4.68 2.29
N ASN A 63 -13.31 -5.70 1.50
CA ASN A 63 -12.46 -6.20 0.43
C ASN A 63 -12.08 -5.04 -0.49
N PHE A 64 -10.86 -5.00 -0.97
CA PHE A 64 -10.42 -3.89 -1.81
C PHE A 64 -9.43 -4.31 -2.88
N GLU A 65 -9.36 -3.49 -3.92
CA GLU A 65 -8.30 -3.49 -4.90
C GLU A 65 -7.60 -2.12 -4.88
N GLY A 66 -6.29 -2.10 -5.06
CA GLY A 66 -5.51 -0.88 -4.89
C GLY A 66 -4.11 -0.93 -5.46
N LEU A 67 -3.38 0.15 -5.22
CA LEU A 67 -1.96 0.26 -5.47
C LEU A 67 -1.22 0.31 -4.14
N PHE A 68 -0.22 -0.55 -4.01
CA PHE A 68 0.74 -0.54 -2.94
C PHE A 68 2.10 -0.07 -3.47
N PHE A 69 2.75 0.84 -2.75
CA PHE A 69 4.06 1.37 -3.13
C PHE A 69 4.97 1.53 -1.92
N CYS A 70 6.25 1.20 -2.04
CA CYS A 70 7.28 1.58 -1.07
C CYS A 70 8.40 2.42 -1.70
N THR A 71 8.94 3.38 -0.96
CA THR A 71 10.00 4.28 -1.45
C THR A 71 11.32 3.58 -1.77
N ARG A 72 11.52 2.36 -1.28
CA ARG A 72 12.59 1.44 -1.68
C ARG A 72 12.00 0.03 -1.82
N PRO A 73 12.69 -0.88 -2.53
CA PRO A 73 12.24 -2.25 -2.70
C PRO A 73 11.83 -2.92 -1.40
N LEU A 74 10.81 -3.79 -1.49
CA LEU A 74 10.49 -4.73 -0.43
C LEU A 74 11.62 -5.75 -0.25
N LEU A 75 11.82 -6.17 0.99
CA LEU A 75 12.71 -7.26 1.37
C LEU A 75 12.10 -8.59 0.93
N ARG A 76 12.94 -9.59 0.70
CA ARG A 76 12.49 -10.91 0.24
C ARG A 76 11.54 -11.56 1.24
N GLU A 77 11.77 -11.32 2.54
CA GLU A 77 11.00 -11.87 3.65
C GLU A 77 9.61 -11.26 3.77
N GLU A 78 9.35 -10.12 3.12
CA GLU A 78 8.03 -9.47 3.08
C GLU A 78 7.13 -10.03 1.99
N PHE A 79 7.64 -10.95 1.16
CA PHE A 79 6.86 -11.70 0.19
C PHE A 79 6.52 -13.08 0.74
N MET A 80 5.25 -13.30 1.04
CA MET A 80 4.74 -14.54 1.58
C MET A 80 4.00 -15.34 0.50
N SER A 81 4.07 -16.67 0.61
CA SER A 81 3.29 -17.60 -0.21
C SER A 81 2.69 -18.66 0.72
N ARG A 82 1.43 -19.02 0.50
CA ARG A 82 0.81 -20.17 1.19
C ARG A 82 0.92 -21.42 0.31
N ASP A 83 1.07 -22.58 0.95
CA ASP A 83 1.24 -23.87 0.26
C ASP A 83 -0.02 -24.36 -0.49
N ASN A 84 -1.14 -23.63 -0.38
CA ASN A 84 -2.44 -23.99 -0.95
C ASN A 84 -2.67 -23.46 -2.39
N GLY A 85 -1.63 -22.94 -3.05
CA GLY A 85 -1.74 -22.37 -4.39
C GLY A 85 -2.35 -20.97 -4.43
N GLU A 86 -2.53 -20.32 -3.28
CA GLU A 86 -2.86 -18.89 -3.23
C GLU A 86 -1.75 -18.03 -3.86
N ARG A 87 -2.15 -16.88 -4.37
CA ARG A 87 -1.20 -15.91 -4.92
C ARG A 87 -0.24 -15.42 -3.83
N PRO A 88 1.02 -15.09 -4.18
CA PRO A 88 1.91 -14.46 -3.23
C PRO A 88 1.31 -13.14 -2.74
N PHE A 89 1.56 -12.81 -1.49
CA PHE A 89 1.09 -11.60 -0.85
C PHE A 89 2.23 -10.88 -0.13
N ILE A 90 2.08 -9.56 0.00
CA ILE A 90 2.97 -8.73 0.79
C ILE A 90 2.50 -8.79 2.24
N CYS A 91 3.45 -8.99 3.16
CA CYS A 91 3.22 -8.95 4.59
C CYS A 91 4.28 -8.07 5.27
N ILE A 92 3.84 -6.92 5.77
CA ILE A 92 4.63 -6.06 6.66
C ILE A 92 4.09 -6.22 8.07
N GLN A 93 4.71 -7.14 8.81
CA GLN A 93 4.26 -7.56 10.14
C GLN A 93 4.18 -6.38 11.13
N GLY A 94 3.06 -6.28 11.85
CA GLY A 94 2.80 -5.22 12.84
C GLY A 94 2.14 -3.96 12.26
N TYR A 95 1.76 -3.97 10.97
CA TYR A 95 1.16 -2.82 10.28
C TYR A 95 -0.29 -3.07 9.84
N GLY A 96 -0.97 -4.10 10.37
CA GLY A 96 -2.40 -4.33 10.17
C GLY A 96 -2.81 -4.42 8.69
N LEU A 97 -3.29 -3.32 8.11
CA LEU A 97 -3.69 -3.25 6.70
C LEU A 97 -2.60 -3.66 5.70
N PHE A 98 -1.34 -3.73 6.11
CA PHE A 98 -0.20 -4.04 5.26
C PHE A 98 0.31 -5.49 5.48
N GLU A 99 -0.37 -6.27 6.31
CA GLU A 99 0.04 -7.64 6.67
C GLU A 99 -0.44 -8.69 5.66
N GLU A 100 -1.48 -8.40 4.88
CA GLU A 100 -2.03 -9.34 3.91
C GLU A 100 -2.50 -8.59 2.66
N LEU A 101 -1.58 -8.39 1.71
CA LEU A 101 -1.87 -7.72 0.44
C LEU A 101 -1.52 -8.64 -0.73
N TYR A 102 -2.51 -9.33 -1.29
CA TYR A 102 -2.30 -10.26 -2.40
C TYR A 102 -1.88 -9.53 -3.67
N ILE A 103 -0.81 -10.02 -4.31
CA ILE A 103 -0.23 -9.37 -5.49
C ILE A 103 -1.00 -9.81 -6.75
N ARG A 104 -1.61 -8.85 -7.44
CA ARG A 104 -2.20 -9.06 -8.77
C ARG A 104 -1.14 -8.97 -9.85
N SER A 105 -0.32 -7.93 -9.80
CA SER A 105 0.82 -7.69 -10.68
C SER A 105 1.83 -6.76 -10.02
N SER A 106 3.09 -6.86 -10.42
CA SER A 106 4.15 -5.94 -10.03
C SER A 106 4.74 -5.27 -11.25
N ARG A 107 5.19 -4.02 -11.10
CA ARG A 107 6.02 -3.35 -12.11
C ARG A 107 7.50 -3.55 -11.79
N ASP A 108 7.82 -3.42 -10.50
CA ASP A 108 9.13 -3.64 -9.89
C ASP A 108 8.93 -4.14 -8.44
N GLN A 109 9.98 -4.12 -7.61
CA GLN A 109 9.89 -4.52 -6.20
C GLN A 109 9.35 -3.40 -5.27
N SER A 110 8.87 -2.30 -5.83
CA SER A 110 8.44 -1.11 -5.11
C SER A 110 7.00 -0.71 -5.44
N VAL A 111 6.42 -1.16 -6.56
CA VAL A 111 5.06 -0.82 -7.02
C VAL A 111 4.28 -2.09 -7.37
N PHE A 112 3.14 -2.27 -6.70
CA PHE A 112 2.29 -3.45 -6.80
C PHE A 112 0.83 -3.06 -6.97
N GLU A 113 0.14 -3.74 -7.89
CA GLU A 113 -1.31 -3.82 -7.85
C GLU A 113 -1.68 -4.93 -6.87
N VAL A 114 -2.45 -4.58 -5.84
CA VAL A 114 -2.79 -5.48 -4.75
C VAL A 114 -4.30 -5.57 -4.56
N TYR A 115 -4.72 -6.67 -3.95
CA TYR A 115 -6.07 -6.82 -3.44
C TYR A 115 -6.07 -7.47 -2.06
N PHE A 116 -7.15 -7.28 -1.33
CA PHE A 116 -7.43 -7.93 -0.06
C PHE A 116 -8.82 -8.55 -0.12
N ASP A 117 -8.93 -9.79 0.34
CA ASP A 117 -10.16 -10.56 0.30
C ASP A 117 -10.38 -11.28 1.65
N LEU A 118 -11.47 -10.92 2.33
CA LEU A 118 -12.00 -11.67 3.46
C LEU A 118 -12.89 -12.78 2.93
N ASN A 119 -12.35 -14.00 2.91
CA ASN A 119 -13.14 -15.22 2.69
C ASN A 119 -14.26 -15.36 3.73
#